data_AF-A0A537MSL6-F1
#
_entry.id   AF-A0A537MSL6-F1
#
_cell.length_a   1.000
_cell.length_b   1.000
_cell.length_c   1.000
_cell.angle_alpha   90.00
_cell.angle_beta   90.00
_cell.angle_gamma   90.00
#
_symmetry.space_group_name_H-M   'P 1'
#
loop_
_entity.id
_entity.type
_entity.pdbx_description
1 polymer ?
#
loop_
_entity_poly.entity_id
_entity_poly.type
_entity_poly.pdbx_seq_one_letter_code
_entity_poly.pdbx_strand_id
1 'polypeptide(L)'
;MIREKPAKEKFAKDQAKLPAGVIAVAPPSFRRERALIKRGVWPVAGCDEAGRGPLAGPVVAAAVILDPKRIPKGIDDSKRLTPERREELFEQICATSSFAIAFGSPGRIDRDNILRASLWALARAVAALPEAPKHVFVDGRDRIDTACDCDAVIGGDGLVMSIAAASIIAKVTRDRLMCALAQDCPGYGFESHKGYSVPEHLEALDRLGPSVHHRSFFAPVIAAREKHQPRTIKREPDMFAETQIDVDVSSAI
;
A
#
# COMPACT_ATOMS: atom_id res chain seq x y z
N MET A 1 10.85 37.27 -61.27
CA MET A 1 11.54 36.30 -60.39
C MET A 1 10.77 36.22 -59.07
N ILE A 2 9.84 35.25 -58.99
CA ILE A 2 8.96 35.03 -57.84
C ILE A 2 9.70 34.07 -56.90
N ARG A 3 9.96 34.50 -55.65
CA ARG A 3 10.55 33.66 -54.60
C ARG A 3 9.43 32.95 -53.86
N GLU A 4 9.35 31.63 -53.99
CA GLU A 4 8.46 30.75 -53.23
C GLU A 4 8.86 30.70 -51.75
N LYS A 5 7.86 30.72 -50.87
CA LYS A 5 7.99 30.48 -49.42
C LYS A 5 7.87 28.98 -49.14
N PRO A 6 8.65 28.39 -48.22
CA PRO A 6 8.50 26.98 -47.89
C PRO A 6 7.24 26.75 -47.04
N ALA A 7 6.52 25.67 -47.36
CA ALA A 7 5.31 25.24 -46.69
C ALA A 7 5.59 24.77 -45.25
N LYS A 8 4.73 25.17 -44.31
CA LYS A 8 4.72 24.65 -42.93
C LYS A 8 4.02 23.29 -42.93
N GLU A 9 4.75 22.22 -42.66
CA GLU A 9 4.18 20.91 -42.38
C GLU A 9 3.41 20.94 -41.05
N LYS A 10 2.11 20.59 -41.13
CA LYS A 10 1.25 20.39 -39.96
C LYS A 10 1.46 18.95 -39.47
N PHE A 11 2.10 18.79 -38.32
CA PHE A 11 2.04 17.53 -37.58
C PHE A 11 0.61 17.32 -37.05
N ALA A 12 -0.15 16.47 -37.73
CA ALA A 12 -1.44 15.98 -37.25
C ALA A 12 -1.19 15.04 -36.05
N LYS A 13 -1.84 15.33 -34.92
CA LYS A 13 -1.86 14.42 -33.77
C LYS A 13 -2.84 13.30 -34.08
N ASP A 14 -2.33 12.12 -34.40
CA ASP A 14 -3.11 10.88 -34.36
C ASP A 14 -3.45 10.55 -32.91
N GLN A 15 -4.68 10.87 -32.51
CA GLN A 15 -5.27 10.36 -31.28
C GLN A 15 -5.77 8.94 -31.57
N ALA A 16 -4.98 7.94 -31.18
CA ALA A 16 -5.41 6.56 -31.16
C ALA A 16 -6.66 6.43 -30.26
N LYS A 17 -7.81 6.12 -30.85
CA LYS A 17 -9.04 5.82 -30.11
C LYS A 17 -8.83 4.53 -29.31
N LEU A 18 -9.01 4.61 -28.00
CA LEU A 18 -9.02 3.45 -27.09
C LEU A 18 -10.15 2.47 -27.49
N PRO A 19 -9.93 1.15 -27.36
CA PRO A 19 -10.94 0.15 -27.70
C PRO A 19 -12.20 0.29 -26.84
N ALA A 20 -13.35 0.02 -27.45
CA ALA A 20 -14.66 0.09 -26.80
C ALA A 20 -14.71 -0.85 -25.59
N GLY A 21 -15.04 -0.31 -24.41
CA GLY A 21 -15.16 -1.07 -23.16
C GLY A 21 -14.18 -0.66 -22.06
N VAL A 22 -13.15 0.13 -22.36
CA VAL A 22 -12.28 0.73 -21.34
C VAL A 22 -12.89 2.07 -20.90
N ILE A 23 -13.53 2.11 -19.73
CA ILE A 23 -13.82 3.38 -19.08
C ILE A 23 -12.46 3.99 -18.73
N ALA A 24 -12.07 5.05 -19.44
CA ALA A 24 -10.88 5.80 -19.09
C ALA A 24 -11.07 6.38 -17.69
N VAL A 25 -10.51 5.73 -16.68
CA VAL A 25 -10.52 6.22 -15.30
C VAL A 25 -9.72 7.51 -15.30
N ALA A 26 -10.41 8.63 -15.07
CA ALA A 26 -9.81 9.93 -15.01
C ALA A 26 -8.70 9.95 -13.94
N PRO A 27 -7.60 10.70 -14.15
CA PRO A 27 -6.56 10.83 -13.14
C PRO A 27 -7.12 11.54 -11.89
N PRO A 28 -6.49 11.33 -10.71
CA PRO A 28 -6.88 12.00 -9.48
C PRO A 28 -6.84 13.52 -9.65
N SER A 29 -7.70 14.23 -8.92
CA SER A 29 -7.83 15.68 -9.04
C SER A 29 -7.70 16.38 -7.69
N PHE A 30 -7.12 17.58 -7.68
CA PHE A 30 -6.99 18.40 -6.48
C PHE A 30 -8.29 19.17 -6.13
N ARG A 31 -9.46 18.63 -6.51
CA ARG A 31 -10.75 19.33 -6.37
C ARG A 31 -11.25 19.33 -4.94
N ARG A 32 -11.12 18.21 -4.22
CA ARG A 32 -11.63 18.06 -2.85
C ARG A 32 -10.81 18.90 -1.88
N GLU A 33 -9.49 18.85 -2.00
CA GLU A 33 -8.55 19.67 -1.24
C GLU A 33 -8.82 21.16 -1.49
N ARG A 34 -8.98 21.56 -2.75
CA ARG A 34 -9.29 22.96 -3.11
C ARG A 34 -10.63 23.43 -2.55
N ALA A 35 -11.64 22.56 -2.47
CA ALA A 35 -12.92 22.90 -1.88
C ALA A 35 -12.79 23.18 -0.37
N LEU A 36 -12.00 22.38 0.35
CA LEU A 36 -11.69 22.61 1.77
C LEU A 36 -10.88 23.90 1.99
N ILE A 37 -9.86 24.13 1.16
CA ILE A 37 -9.04 25.36 1.21
C ILE A 37 -9.92 26.61 1.04
N LYS A 38 -10.86 26.60 0.08
CA LYS A 38 -11.80 27.71 -0.13
C LYS A 38 -12.72 27.96 1.08
N ARG A 39 -12.94 26.94 1.90
CA ARG A 39 -13.72 27.04 3.15
C ARG A 39 -12.87 27.42 4.37
N GLY A 40 -11.59 27.76 4.18
CA GLY A 40 -10.66 28.11 5.26
C GLY A 40 -10.04 26.91 5.99
N VAL A 41 -10.23 25.70 5.48
CA VAL A 41 -9.66 24.48 6.03
C VAL A 41 -8.31 24.22 5.34
N TRP A 42 -7.24 24.57 6.03
CA TRP A 42 -5.85 24.34 5.63
C TRP A 42 -4.99 24.18 6.90
N PRO A 43 -4.04 23.23 6.95
CA PRO A 43 -3.63 22.31 5.88
C PRO A 43 -4.56 21.12 5.62
N VAL A 44 -4.50 20.57 4.41
CA VAL A 44 -5.23 19.35 4.01
C VAL A 44 -4.24 18.27 3.61
N ALA A 45 -4.30 17.12 4.26
CA ALA A 45 -3.44 15.98 3.97
C ALA A 45 -4.20 14.85 3.26
N GLY A 46 -3.49 14.06 2.48
CA GLY A 46 -3.92 12.76 1.98
C GLY A 46 -3.03 11.65 2.53
N CYS A 47 -3.61 10.49 2.80
CA CYS A 47 -2.91 9.35 3.38
C CYS A 47 -3.22 8.05 2.64
N ASP A 48 -2.22 7.20 2.51
CA ASP A 48 -2.33 5.87 1.93
C ASP A 48 -1.23 4.94 2.48
N GLU A 49 -1.39 3.63 2.28
CA GLU A 49 -0.48 2.59 2.69
C GLU A 49 -0.07 1.61 1.58
N ALA A 50 1.17 1.15 1.66
CA ALA A 50 1.69 0.05 0.84
C ALA A 50 2.02 -1.16 1.71
N GLY A 51 1.78 -2.36 1.16
CA GLY A 51 2.27 -3.60 1.77
C GLY A 51 1.30 -4.33 2.68
N ARG A 52 -0.01 -4.27 2.44
CA ARG A 52 -0.96 -5.07 3.24
C ARG A 52 -0.94 -6.57 2.93
N GLY A 53 -0.87 -6.94 1.65
CA GLY A 53 -0.88 -8.35 1.21
C GLY A 53 0.40 -9.19 1.38
N PRO A 54 1.62 -8.64 1.37
CA PRO A 54 2.87 -9.39 1.48
C PRO A 54 2.97 -10.33 2.69
N LEU A 55 3.72 -11.42 2.55
CA LEU A 55 4.07 -12.34 3.64
C LEU A 55 5.20 -11.81 4.52
N ALA A 56 6.01 -10.89 4.00
CA ALA A 56 7.17 -10.33 4.66
C ALA A 56 7.26 -8.81 4.56
N GLY A 57 7.97 -8.22 5.52
CA GLY A 57 8.20 -6.79 5.63
C GLY A 57 7.03 -6.02 6.23
N PRO A 58 7.23 -4.72 6.49
CA PRO A 58 6.23 -3.89 7.14
C PRO A 58 5.09 -3.47 6.20
N VAL A 59 4.03 -2.94 6.79
CA VAL A 59 3.16 -1.97 6.13
C VAL A 59 3.84 -0.60 6.23
N VAL A 60 3.89 0.13 5.13
CA VAL A 60 4.42 1.50 5.09
C VAL A 60 3.26 2.43 4.80
N ALA A 61 3.01 3.40 5.66
CA ALA A 61 1.99 4.42 5.45
C ALA A 61 2.68 5.77 5.22
N ALA A 62 2.08 6.61 4.38
CA ALA A 62 2.52 7.97 4.16
C ALA A 62 1.36 8.95 4.32
N ALA A 63 1.69 10.16 4.77
CA ALA A 63 0.79 11.30 4.80
C ALA A 63 1.44 12.45 4.02
N VAL A 64 0.70 13.13 3.16
CA VAL A 64 1.21 14.18 2.27
C VAL A 64 0.28 15.39 2.27
N ILE A 65 0.84 16.57 2.53
CA ILE A 65 0.22 17.88 2.32
C ILE A 65 0.87 18.50 1.07
N LEU A 66 0.13 18.57 -0.02
CA LEU A 66 0.59 19.15 -1.29
C LEU A 66 0.54 20.69 -1.25
N ASP A 67 1.61 21.36 -1.69
CA ASP A 67 1.58 22.80 -1.94
C ASP A 67 0.71 23.11 -3.18
N PRO A 68 -0.41 23.86 -3.04
CA PRO A 68 -1.33 24.15 -4.15
C PRO A 68 -0.68 24.88 -5.33
N LYS A 69 0.47 25.54 -5.12
CA LYS A 69 1.21 26.28 -6.14
C LYS A 69 2.30 25.44 -6.83
N ARG A 70 2.67 24.29 -6.25
CA ARG A 70 3.82 23.47 -6.68
C ARG A 70 3.49 21.98 -6.79
N ILE A 71 2.24 21.64 -7.10
CA ILE A 71 1.81 20.25 -7.31
C ILE A 71 2.54 19.65 -8.53
N PRO A 72 3.30 18.54 -8.37
CA PRO A 72 3.93 17.84 -9.48
C PRO A 72 2.91 17.37 -10.53
N LYS A 73 3.28 17.46 -11.81
CA LYS A 73 2.40 17.01 -12.91
C LYS A 73 2.50 15.50 -13.10
N GLY A 74 1.36 14.86 -13.36
CA GLY A 74 1.30 13.43 -13.69
C GLY A 74 1.30 12.50 -12.47
N ILE A 75 0.96 13.01 -11.28
CA ILE A 75 0.55 12.17 -10.16
C ILE A 75 -0.71 11.39 -10.57
N ASP A 76 -0.68 10.09 -10.35
CA ASP A 76 -1.77 9.13 -10.57
C ASP A 76 -1.62 8.01 -9.53
N ASP A 77 -2.54 7.04 -9.51
CA ASP A 77 -2.40 5.82 -8.71
C ASP A 77 -1.02 5.19 -8.97
N SER A 78 -0.28 4.93 -7.88
CA SER A 78 1.06 4.35 -7.93
C SER A 78 1.15 3.08 -8.78
N LYS A 79 0.08 2.27 -8.84
CA LYS A 79 -0.02 1.02 -9.62
C LYS A 79 -0.15 1.26 -11.12
N ARG A 80 -0.65 2.44 -11.54
CA ARG A 80 -0.80 2.84 -12.94
C ARG A 80 0.48 3.47 -13.53
N LEU A 81 1.45 3.78 -12.67
CA LEU A 81 2.72 4.38 -13.04
C LEU A 81 3.81 3.31 -13.23
N THR A 82 4.72 3.53 -14.18
CA THR A 82 5.94 2.71 -14.28
C THR A 82 6.85 2.95 -13.07
N PRO A 83 7.72 2.00 -12.70
CA PRO A 83 8.66 2.19 -11.59
C PRO A 83 9.51 3.45 -11.73
N GLU A 84 10.02 3.73 -12.92
CA GLU A 84 10.87 4.90 -13.20
C GLU A 84 10.10 6.20 -13.00
N ARG A 85 8.87 6.26 -13.53
CA ARG A 85 8.02 7.44 -13.37
C ARG A 85 7.63 7.66 -11.91
N ARG A 86 7.42 6.57 -11.17
CA ARG A 86 7.10 6.62 -9.74
C ARG A 86 8.27 7.16 -8.92
N GLU A 87 9.50 6.75 -9.22
CA GLU A 87 10.73 7.28 -8.61
C GLU A 87 10.92 8.78 -8.91
N GLU A 88 10.72 9.21 -10.16
CA GLU A 88 10.78 10.64 -10.50
C GLU A 88 9.74 11.48 -9.73
N LEU A 89 8.50 10.98 -9.64
CA LEU A 89 7.43 11.66 -8.91
C LEU A 89 7.68 11.66 -7.41
N PHE A 90 8.26 10.59 -6.86
CA PHE A 90 8.67 10.54 -5.46
C PHE A 90 9.60 11.70 -5.11
N GLU A 91 10.66 11.91 -5.89
CA GLU A 91 11.61 13.00 -5.66
C GLU A 91 10.94 14.38 -5.79
N GLN A 92 10.05 14.54 -6.77
CA GLN A 92 9.30 15.80 -6.95
C GLN A 92 8.35 16.08 -5.78
N ILE A 93 7.59 15.08 -5.32
CA ILE A 93 6.67 15.22 -4.18
C ILE A 93 7.46 15.58 -2.92
N CYS A 94 8.56 14.88 -2.65
CA CYS A 94 9.43 15.16 -1.51
C CYS A 94 9.99 16.60 -1.53
N ALA A 95 10.32 17.13 -2.72
CA ALA A 95 10.89 18.46 -2.87
C ALA A 95 9.86 19.60 -2.73
N THR A 96 8.57 19.34 -3.00
CA THR A 96 7.55 20.41 -3.07
C THR A 96 6.44 20.32 -2.04
N SER A 97 6.38 19.24 -1.26
CA SER A 97 5.28 18.94 -0.35
C SER A 97 5.78 18.70 1.08
N SER A 98 4.91 18.89 2.07
CA SER A 98 5.16 18.42 3.43
C SER A 98 4.65 16.99 3.55
N PHE A 99 5.46 16.07 4.07
CA PHE A 99 5.10 14.67 4.16
C PHE A 99 5.72 14.00 5.39
N ALA A 100 5.16 12.85 5.75
CA ALA A 100 5.68 11.98 6.78
C ALA A 100 5.38 10.52 6.46
N ILE A 101 6.18 9.61 7.04
CA ILE A 101 6.12 8.17 6.79
C ILE A 101 6.09 7.45 8.13
N ALA A 102 5.32 6.37 8.22
CA ALA A 102 5.31 5.48 9.38
C ALA A 102 5.31 4.01 8.96
N PHE A 103 5.92 3.17 9.81
CA PHE A 103 6.11 1.74 9.53
C PHE A 103 5.37 0.88 10.56
N GLY A 104 4.42 0.08 10.09
CA GLY A 104 3.85 -1.03 10.84
C GLY A 104 4.71 -2.28 10.68
N SER A 105 5.58 -2.54 11.65
CA SER A 105 6.51 -3.69 11.60
C SER A 105 5.79 -5.06 11.59
N PRO A 106 6.45 -6.15 11.14
CA PRO A 106 5.88 -7.50 11.26
C PRO A 106 5.43 -7.85 12.68
N GLY A 107 6.21 -7.51 13.71
CA GLY A 107 5.81 -7.73 15.10
C GLY A 107 4.57 -6.93 15.52
N ARG A 108 4.36 -5.74 14.93
CA ARG A 108 3.13 -4.96 15.13
C ARG A 108 1.94 -5.61 14.42
N ILE A 109 2.13 -6.09 13.19
CA ILE A 109 1.10 -6.81 12.42
C ILE A 109 0.69 -8.08 13.17
N ASP A 110 1.66 -8.82 13.69
CA ASP A 110 1.43 -10.05 14.43
C ASP A 110 0.65 -9.80 15.73
N ARG A 111 0.92 -8.68 16.41
CA ARG A 111 0.23 -8.29 17.65
C ARG A 111 -1.20 -7.80 17.43
N ASP A 112 -1.41 -6.95 16.42
CA ASP A 112 -2.65 -6.18 16.29
C ASP A 112 -3.56 -6.66 15.16
N ASN A 113 -3.11 -7.59 14.31
CA ASN A 113 -3.62 -7.90 12.97
C ASN A 113 -3.30 -6.83 11.90
N ILE A 114 -3.39 -7.23 10.63
CA ILE A 114 -3.01 -6.40 9.48
C ILE A 114 -3.84 -5.13 9.34
N LEU A 115 -5.15 -5.19 9.60
CA LEU A 115 -6.04 -4.03 9.48
C LEU A 115 -5.67 -2.98 10.53
N ARG A 116 -5.56 -3.38 11.80
CA ARG A 116 -5.26 -2.43 12.89
C ARG A 116 -3.83 -1.91 12.82
N ALA A 117 -2.87 -2.72 12.39
CA ALA A 117 -1.51 -2.27 12.15
C ALA A 117 -1.43 -1.23 11.02
N SER A 118 -2.19 -1.41 9.93
CA SER A 118 -2.31 -0.42 8.85
C SER A 118 -2.95 0.89 9.34
N LEU A 119 -4.09 0.82 10.02
CA LEU A 119 -4.77 2.01 10.55
C LEU A 119 -3.89 2.78 11.55
N TRP A 120 -3.13 2.05 12.38
CA TRP A 120 -2.15 2.67 13.27
C TRP A 120 -1.02 3.34 12.50
N ALA A 121 -0.48 2.71 11.46
CA ALA A 121 0.58 3.31 10.64
C ALA A 121 0.10 4.60 9.96
N LEU A 122 -1.11 4.61 9.40
CA LEU A 122 -1.73 5.81 8.82
C LEU A 122 -1.89 6.93 9.84
N ALA A 123 -2.46 6.64 11.02
CA ALA A 123 -2.59 7.61 12.11
C ALA A 123 -1.22 8.18 12.54
N ARG A 124 -0.20 7.33 12.63
CA ARG A 124 1.17 7.74 12.94
C ARG A 124 1.80 8.60 11.86
N ALA A 125 1.55 8.30 10.58
CA ALA A 125 2.04 9.13 9.48
C ALA A 125 1.43 10.53 9.55
N VAL A 126 0.12 10.65 9.79
CA VAL A 126 -0.54 11.94 10.01
C VAL A 126 0.05 12.70 11.19
N ALA A 127 0.19 12.04 12.33
CA ALA A 127 0.72 12.66 13.55
C ALA A 127 2.20 13.10 13.42
N ALA A 128 2.94 12.52 12.46
CA ALA A 128 4.34 12.84 12.20
C ALA A 128 4.53 13.93 11.14
N LEU A 129 3.45 14.46 10.54
CA LEU A 129 3.55 15.57 9.61
C LEU A 129 4.20 16.80 10.29
N PRO A 130 5.15 17.48 9.63
CA PRO A 130 5.77 18.70 10.16
C PRO A 130 4.78 19.81 10.53
N GLU A 131 3.65 19.87 9.81
CA GLU A 131 2.54 20.78 10.10
C GLU A 131 1.27 19.96 10.36
N ALA A 132 0.58 20.25 11.46
CA ALA A 132 -0.63 19.54 11.82
C ALA A 132 -1.76 19.85 10.80
N PRO A 133 -2.31 18.85 10.09
CA PRO A 133 -3.40 19.09 9.16
C PRO A 133 -4.70 19.42 9.91
N LYS A 134 -5.55 20.24 9.30
CA LYS A 134 -6.93 20.46 9.77
C LYS A 134 -7.91 19.41 9.23
N HIS A 135 -7.55 18.77 8.11
CA HIS A 135 -8.36 17.72 7.51
C HIS A 135 -7.47 16.68 6.82
N VAL A 136 -7.86 15.41 6.90
CA VAL A 136 -7.17 14.28 6.27
C VAL A 136 -8.13 13.48 5.41
N PHE A 137 -7.77 13.26 4.15
CA PHE A 137 -8.35 12.21 3.33
C PHE A 137 -7.54 10.93 3.45
N VAL A 138 -8.17 9.79 3.70
CA VAL A 138 -7.50 8.48 3.84
C VAL A 138 -8.01 7.53 2.77
N ASP A 139 -7.12 6.79 2.11
CA ASP A 139 -7.56 5.73 1.19
C ASP A 139 -8.29 4.60 1.93
N GLY A 140 -9.32 4.07 1.29
CA GLY A 140 -10.09 2.93 1.78
C GLY A 140 -11.37 3.33 2.52
N ARG A 141 -11.85 2.40 3.36
CA ARG A 141 -13.20 2.44 3.96
C ARG A 141 -13.23 2.95 5.39
N ASP A 142 -12.12 2.87 6.10
CA ASP A 142 -12.07 3.07 7.54
C ASP A 142 -11.42 4.42 7.85
N ARG A 143 -12.00 5.16 8.79
CA ARG A 143 -11.40 6.38 9.33
C ARG A 143 -10.25 6.01 10.26
N ILE A 144 -9.28 6.91 10.37
CA ILE A 144 -8.15 6.76 11.29
C ILE A 144 -8.36 7.60 12.54
N ASP A 145 -7.73 7.18 13.63
CA ASP A 145 -7.72 7.93 14.88
C ASP A 145 -6.77 9.13 14.74
N THR A 146 -7.33 10.32 14.59
CA THR A 146 -6.59 11.58 14.42
C THR A 146 -7.34 12.71 15.11
N ALA A 147 -6.62 13.74 15.55
CA ALA A 147 -7.18 14.91 16.22
C ALA A 147 -7.94 15.86 15.28
N CYS A 148 -7.74 15.72 13.97
CA CYS A 148 -8.36 16.55 12.95
C CYS A 148 -9.56 15.86 12.29
N ASP A 149 -10.28 16.59 11.43
CA ASP A 149 -11.30 15.96 10.60
C ASP A 149 -10.69 14.92 9.67
N CYS A 150 -11.41 13.82 9.45
CA CYS A 150 -10.92 12.70 8.67
C CYS A 150 -12.06 12.11 7.83
N ASP A 151 -11.84 12.01 6.52
CA ASP A 151 -12.75 11.36 5.58
C ASP A 151 -12.05 10.17 4.91
N ALA A 152 -12.66 8.99 5.00
CA ALA A 152 -12.22 7.80 4.29
C ALA A 152 -12.78 7.81 2.86
N VAL A 153 -11.93 7.49 1.87
CA VAL A 153 -12.27 7.53 0.46
C VAL A 153 -11.87 6.22 -0.20
N ILE A 154 -12.86 5.40 -0.57
CA ILE A 154 -12.61 4.13 -1.27
C ILE A 154 -12.05 4.43 -2.66
N GLY A 155 -10.87 3.89 -2.98
CA GLY A 155 -10.17 4.17 -4.25
C GLY A 155 -9.71 5.62 -4.32
N GLY A 156 -9.30 6.17 -3.18
CA GLY A 156 -8.86 7.54 -3.02
C GLY A 156 -7.62 7.87 -3.83
N ASP A 157 -6.73 6.91 -4.05
CA ASP A 157 -5.53 7.02 -4.90
C ASP A 157 -5.88 7.37 -6.37
N GLY A 158 -7.04 6.92 -6.86
CA GLY A 158 -7.57 7.29 -8.18
C GLY A 158 -8.40 8.59 -8.21
N LEU A 159 -8.73 9.19 -7.07
CA LEU A 159 -9.71 10.28 -6.97
C LEU A 159 -9.16 11.58 -6.38
N VAL A 160 -8.34 11.47 -5.35
CA VAL A 160 -7.85 12.57 -4.50
C VAL A 160 -6.34 12.70 -4.67
N MET A 161 -5.89 13.86 -5.15
CA MET A 161 -4.50 14.08 -5.54
C MET A 161 -3.51 13.88 -4.38
N SER A 162 -3.88 14.32 -3.18
CA SER A 162 -3.06 14.14 -1.97
C SER A 162 -2.96 12.68 -1.53
N ILE A 163 -4.02 11.87 -1.68
CA ILE A 163 -3.96 10.41 -1.46
C ILE A 163 -3.05 9.77 -2.51
N ALA A 164 -3.21 10.13 -3.79
CA ALA A 164 -2.38 9.62 -4.87
C ALA A 164 -0.88 9.90 -4.62
N ALA A 165 -0.55 11.10 -4.14
CA ALA A 165 0.81 11.44 -3.75
C ALA A 165 1.31 10.58 -2.58
N ALA A 166 0.50 10.36 -1.55
CA ALA A 166 0.83 9.47 -0.45
C ALA A 166 1.05 8.02 -0.91
N SER A 167 0.25 7.52 -1.85
CA SER A 167 0.40 6.18 -2.44
C SER A 167 1.79 5.98 -3.06
N ILE A 168 2.29 7.00 -3.76
CA ILE A 168 3.61 7.01 -4.40
C ILE A 168 4.71 6.97 -3.33
N ILE A 169 4.62 7.84 -2.32
CA ILE A 169 5.60 7.90 -1.22
C ILE A 169 5.66 6.56 -0.48
N ALA A 170 4.50 6.00 -0.10
CA ALA A 170 4.42 4.73 0.60
C ALA A 170 4.98 3.57 -0.25
N LYS A 171 4.60 3.50 -1.54
CA LYS A 171 5.03 2.44 -2.45
C LYS A 171 6.53 2.45 -2.71
N VAL A 172 7.10 3.59 -3.09
CA VAL A 172 8.54 3.71 -3.37
C VAL A 172 9.34 3.44 -2.12
N THR A 173 8.95 4.00 -0.98
CA THR A 173 9.64 3.79 0.29
C THR A 173 9.63 2.32 0.69
N ARG A 174 8.49 1.65 0.56
CA ARG A 174 8.39 0.22 0.83
C ARG A 174 9.25 -0.61 -0.11
N ASP A 175 9.21 -0.32 -1.41
CA ASP A 175 9.95 -1.10 -2.40
C ASP A 175 11.47 -0.96 -2.19
N ARG A 176 11.95 0.26 -1.90
CA ARG A 176 13.35 0.53 -1.50
C ARG A 176 13.73 -0.24 -0.23
N LEU A 177 12.86 -0.26 0.79
CA LEU A 177 13.09 -1.03 2.01
C LEU A 177 13.16 -2.54 1.74
N MET A 178 12.28 -3.10 0.92
CA MET A 178 12.32 -4.52 0.60
C MET A 178 13.58 -4.91 -0.19
N CYS A 179 14.12 -4.02 -1.04
CA CYS A 179 15.43 -4.22 -1.67
C CYS A 179 16.57 -4.24 -0.64
N ALA A 180 16.52 -3.38 0.37
CA ALA A 180 17.51 -3.41 1.45
C ALA A 180 17.40 -4.71 2.26
N LEU A 181 16.18 -5.13 2.62
CA LEU A 181 15.95 -6.39 3.35
C LEU A 181 16.41 -7.63 2.57
N ALA A 182 16.47 -7.58 1.24
CA ALA A 182 17.02 -8.67 0.43
C ALA A 182 18.50 -8.92 0.73
N GLN A 183 19.24 -7.89 1.13
CA GLN A 183 20.66 -7.99 1.50
C GLN A 183 20.83 -8.68 2.85
N ASP A 184 19.92 -8.40 3.80
CA ASP A 184 19.91 -9.02 5.13
C ASP A 184 19.36 -10.46 5.12
N CYS A 185 18.50 -10.77 4.14
CA CYS A 185 17.87 -12.08 3.96
C CYS A 185 18.11 -12.60 2.53
N PRO A 186 19.36 -12.97 2.19
CA PRO A 186 19.68 -13.46 0.86
C PRO A 186 18.93 -14.77 0.54
N GLY A 187 18.56 -14.94 -0.73
CA GLY A 187 17.89 -16.15 -1.22
C GLY A 187 16.37 -16.16 -1.10
N TYR A 188 15.75 -15.13 -0.50
CA TYR A 188 14.29 -14.98 -0.45
C TYR A 188 13.69 -14.24 -1.65
N GLY A 189 14.46 -13.46 -2.42
CA GLY A 189 13.96 -12.73 -3.60
C GLY A 189 13.18 -11.44 -3.30
N PHE A 190 13.34 -10.86 -2.11
CA PHE A 190 12.61 -9.66 -1.69
C PHE A 190 12.82 -8.44 -2.60
N GLU A 191 13.96 -8.34 -3.26
CA GLU A 191 14.29 -7.32 -4.25
C GLU A 191 13.42 -7.40 -5.51
N SER A 192 12.83 -8.56 -5.80
CA SER A 192 11.94 -8.75 -6.96
C SER A 192 10.47 -8.61 -6.54
N HIS A 193 9.97 -9.57 -5.76
CA HIS A 193 8.55 -9.66 -5.43
C HIS A 193 8.14 -8.88 -4.18
N LYS A 194 9.05 -8.13 -3.54
CA LYS A 194 8.75 -7.23 -2.41
C LYS A 194 8.00 -7.90 -1.24
N GLY A 195 8.24 -9.19 -1.06
CA GLY A 195 7.59 -10.03 -0.04
C GLY A 195 6.17 -10.51 -0.36
N TYR A 196 5.62 -10.24 -1.56
CA TYR A 196 4.32 -10.78 -1.98
C TYR A 196 4.36 -12.32 -2.12
N SER A 197 3.21 -12.97 -1.98
CA SER A 197 3.05 -14.42 -2.07
C SER A 197 3.06 -14.90 -3.53
N VAL A 198 4.25 -14.86 -4.15
CA VAL A 198 4.50 -15.42 -5.48
C VAL A 198 5.17 -16.79 -5.36
N PRO A 199 5.10 -17.66 -6.39
CA PRO A 199 5.69 -19.00 -6.34
C PRO A 199 7.15 -19.01 -5.86
N GLU A 200 7.97 -18.09 -6.37
CA GLU A 200 9.39 -17.98 -6.04
C GLU A 200 9.61 -17.69 -4.54
N HIS A 201 8.73 -16.88 -3.94
CA HIS A 201 8.79 -16.56 -2.52
C HIS A 201 8.36 -17.77 -1.67
N LEU A 202 7.32 -18.50 -2.10
CA LEU A 202 6.85 -19.69 -1.41
C LEU A 202 7.91 -20.81 -1.46
N GLU A 203 8.59 -20.98 -2.58
CA GLU A 203 9.72 -21.91 -2.73
C GLU A 203 10.89 -21.52 -1.82
N ALA A 204 11.24 -20.23 -1.77
CA ALA A 204 12.29 -19.77 -0.87
C ALA A 204 11.91 -19.97 0.61
N LEU A 205 10.66 -19.69 0.96
CA LEU A 205 10.10 -19.90 2.30
C LEU A 205 10.08 -21.39 2.68
N ASP A 206 9.77 -22.28 1.73
CA ASP A 206 9.79 -23.73 1.93
C ASP A 206 11.22 -24.29 2.08
N ARG A 207 12.19 -23.70 1.38
CA ARG A 207 13.61 -24.09 1.43
C ARG A 207 14.35 -23.55 2.65
N LEU A 208 14.11 -22.29 3.01
CA LEU A 208 14.90 -21.54 4.01
C LEU A 208 14.18 -21.43 5.36
N GLY A 209 12.88 -21.71 5.41
CA GLY A 209 12.02 -21.41 6.55
C GLY A 209 11.68 -19.91 6.64
N PRO A 210 10.88 -19.48 7.63
CA PRO A 210 10.59 -18.05 7.82
C PRO A 210 11.76 -17.27 8.42
N SER A 211 12.09 -16.11 7.85
CA SER A 211 12.97 -15.11 8.46
C SER A 211 12.27 -14.23 9.52
N VAL A 212 13.04 -13.42 10.25
CA VAL A 212 12.53 -12.43 11.22
C VAL A 212 11.61 -11.36 10.62
N HIS A 213 11.66 -11.18 9.30
CA HIS A 213 10.82 -10.20 8.59
C HIS A 213 9.49 -10.78 8.11
N HIS A 214 9.27 -12.09 8.25
CA HIS A 214 7.99 -12.71 7.92
C HIS A 214 6.92 -12.43 8.97
N ARG A 215 5.67 -12.31 8.51
CA ARG A 215 4.49 -12.10 9.36
C ARG A 215 4.02 -13.45 9.87
N SER A 216 4.23 -13.71 11.15
CA SER A 216 4.20 -15.06 11.72
C SER A 216 2.84 -15.75 11.58
N PHE A 217 1.76 -14.97 11.55
CA PHE A 217 0.39 -15.50 11.52
C PHE A 217 -0.22 -15.59 10.11
N PHE A 218 0.55 -15.32 9.06
CA PHE A 218 0.06 -15.50 7.69
C PHE A 218 0.16 -16.99 7.33
N ALA A 219 -0.91 -17.56 6.77
CA ALA A 219 -1.04 -19.02 6.60
C ALA A 219 0.18 -19.70 5.92
N PRO A 220 0.76 -19.18 4.82
CA PRO A 220 1.96 -19.78 4.23
C PRO A 220 3.19 -19.76 5.15
N VAL A 221 3.31 -18.72 5.99
CA VAL A 221 4.41 -18.56 6.95
C VAL A 221 4.25 -19.54 8.12
N ILE A 222 3.03 -19.75 8.61
CA ILE A 222 2.73 -20.76 9.63
C ILE A 222 3.15 -22.14 9.14
N ALA A 223 2.69 -22.53 7.94
CA ALA A 223 2.98 -23.84 7.36
C ALA A 223 4.49 -24.09 7.21
N ALA A 224 5.23 -23.10 6.70
CA ALA A 224 6.69 -23.20 6.60
C ALA A 224 7.37 -23.27 7.97
N ARG A 225 6.88 -22.54 8.98
CA ARG A 225 7.43 -22.61 10.34
C ARG A 225 7.25 -24.01 10.94
N GLU A 226 6.07 -24.61 10.78
CA GLU A 226 5.79 -25.96 11.30
C GLU A 226 6.68 -27.02 10.66
N LYS A 227 7.03 -26.86 9.37
CA LYS A 227 7.97 -27.75 8.66
C LYS A 227 9.40 -27.64 9.18
N HIS A 228 9.90 -26.41 9.39
CA HIS A 228 11.30 -26.13 9.75
C HIS A 228 11.57 -26.20 11.25
N GLN A 229 10.55 -25.97 12.07
CA GLN A 229 10.61 -26.04 13.53
C GLN A 229 9.43 -26.89 14.03
N PRO A 230 9.45 -28.21 13.78
CA PRO A 230 8.41 -29.09 14.29
C PRO A 230 8.35 -28.95 15.82
N ARG A 231 7.17 -28.59 16.35
CA ARG A 231 6.97 -28.39 17.79
C ARG A 231 7.40 -29.65 18.55
N THR A 232 8.16 -29.47 19.62
CA THR A 232 8.49 -30.54 20.58
C THR A 232 7.29 -30.92 21.48
N ILE A 233 6.19 -30.16 21.41
CA ILE A 233 5.00 -30.33 22.24
C ILE A 233 3.90 -30.95 21.39
N LYS A 234 3.44 -32.15 21.78
CA LYS A 234 2.24 -32.80 21.22
C LYS A 234 1.06 -31.83 21.34
N ARG A 235 0.36 -31.55 20.24
CA ARG A 235 -0.94 -30.86 20.30
C ARG A 235 -1.86 -31.73 21.14
N GLU A 236 -2.32 -31.23 22.28
CA GLU A 236 -3.46 -31.84 22.95
C GLU A 236 -4.67 -31.72 22.01
N PRO A 237 -5.48 -32.78 21.88
CA PRO A 237 -6.66 -32.76 21.03
C PRO A 237 -7.57 -31.60 21.46
N ASP A 238 -8.11 -30.92 20.47
CA ASP A 238 -9.02 -29.79 20.66
C ASP A 238 -10.17 -30.24 21.58
N MET A 239 -10.40 -29.48 22.65
CA MET A 239 -11.47 -29.74 23.63
C MET A 239 -12.87 -29.72 22.98
N PHE A 240 -12.97 -29.17 21.76
CA PHE A 240 -14.18 -29.09 20.94
C PHE A 240 -14.19 -30.06 19.76
N ALA A 241 -13.22 -30.97 19.64
CA ALA A 241 -13.31 -32.06 18.67
C ALA A 241 -14.50 -32.95 19.09
N GLU A 242 -15.57 -32.92 18.28
CA GLU A 242 -16.78 -33.69 18.51
C GLU A 242 -16.44 -35.14 18.82
N THR A 243 -16.69 -35.54 20.07
CA THR A 243 -16.64 -36.94 20.46
C THR A 243 -17.83 -37.59 19.76
N GLN A 244 -17.59 -38.43 18.75
CA GLN A 244 -18.63 -39.31 18.24
C GLN A 244 -19.08 -40.21 19.39
N ILE A 245 -20.26 -39.90 19.94
CA ILE A 245 -20.95 -40.78 20.86
C ILE A 245 -21.65 -41.81 19.97
N ASP A 246 -21.08 -43.01 19.88
CA ASP A 246 -21.79 -44.16 19.34
C ASP A 246 -22.95 -44.49 20.29
N VAL A 247 -24.16 -44.17 19.86
CA VAL A 247 -25.39 -44.58 20.54
C VAL A 247 -25.72 -45.99 20.05
N ASP A 248 -25.32 -46.99 20.84
CA ASP A 248 -25.70 -48.38 20.60
C ASP A 248 -27.17 -48.57 20.99
N VAL A 249 -28.07 -48.53 20.01
CA VAL A 249 -29.49 -48.83 20.21
C VAL A 249 -29.67 -50.34 20.17
N SER A 250 -29.43 -50.99 21.31
CA SER A 250 -29.84 -52.36 21.54
C SER A 250 -31.37 -52.44 21.51
N SER A 251 -31.93 -52.97 20.42
CA SER A 251 -33.34 -53.32 20.30
C SER A 251 -33.62 -54.57 21.14
N ALA A 252 -34.38 -54.38 22.22
CA ALA A 252 -34.96 -55.47 23.00
C ALA A 252 -36.03 -56.21 22.19
N ILE A 253 -35.91 -57.54 22.14
CA ILE A 253 -37.02 -58.50 22.07
C ILE A 253 -36.81 -59.48 23.23
#